data_AF-A0A1A2SL86-F1
#
_entry.id   AF-A0A1A2SL86-F1
#
_cell.length_a   1.000
_cell.length_b   1.000
_cell.length_c   1.000
_cell.angle_alpha   90.00
_cell.angle_beta   90.00
_cell.angle_gamma   90.00
#
_symmetry.space_group_name_H-M   'P 1'
#
loop_
_entity.id
_entity.type
_entity.pdbx_description
1 polymer ?
#
loop_
_entity_poly.entity_id
_entity_poly.type
_entity_poly.pdbx_seq_one_letter_code
_entity_poly.pdbx_strand_id
1 'polypeptide(L)'
;MTVLDSPIQFFGADAVQDPYPLYDQMRAVAPVHRIGNSAFYAVCGWDAVMEAGERVDDFSSNLTATMVYHDDGTITPFELGAAR
;
A
#
# COMPACT_ATOMS: atom_id res chain seq x y z
N MET A 1 14.54 10.80 1.49
CA MET A 1 13.22 11.28 1.92
C MET A 1 12.22 10.22 1.55
N THR A 2 11.90 9.35 2.49
CA THR A 2 10.79 8.41 2.39
C THR A 2 9.52 9.24 2.57
N VAL A 3 8.68 9.33 1.54
CA VAL A 3 7.41 10.08 1.59
C VAL A 3 6.46 9.53 2.67
N LEU A 4 6.76 8.35 3.22
CA LEU A 4 6.00 7.66 4.25
C LEU A 4 6.93 7.20 5.37
N ASP A 5 7.38 8.11 6.23
CA ASP A 5 8.05 7.73 7.48
C ASP A 5 7.09 7.02 8.45
N SER A 6 5.78 7.28 8.31
CA SER A 6 4.74 6.51 8.97
C SER A 6 3.70 6.02 7.96
N PRO A 7 3.63 4.72 7.71
CA PRO A 7 2.61 4.12 6.87
C PRO A 7 1.16 4.40 7.27
N ILE A 8 0.90 4.81 8.51
CA ILE A 8 -0.45 5.18 8.96
C ILE A 8 -0.98 6.44 8.27
N GLN A 9 -0.11 7.21 7.61
CA GLN A 9 -0.49 8.43 6.89
C GLN A 9 -1.52 8.17 5.77
N PHE A 10 -1.58 6.96 5.20
CA PHE A 10 -2.65 6.56 4.27
C PHE A 10 -4.05 6.63 4.89
N PHE A 11 -4.16 6.47 6.21
CA PHE A 11 -5.40 6.39 6.95
C PHE A 11 -5.59 7.57 7.92
N GLY A 12 -4.69 8.55 7.89
CA GLY A 12 -4.86 9.80 8.62
C GLY A 12 -6.07 10.58 8.11
N ALA A 13 -6.73 11.36 8.98
CA ALA A 13 -7.96 12.07 8.65
C ALA A 13 -7.85 12.93 7.37
N ASP A 14 -6.72 13.62 7.19
CA ASP A 14 -6.48 14.44 6.01
C ASP A 14 -6.40 13.61 4.72
N ALA A 15 -5.70 12.48 4.74
CA ALA A 15 -5.57 11.59 3.58
C ALA A 15 -6.88 10.86 3.26
N VAL A 16 -7.67 10.52 4.28
CA VAL A 16 -9.01 9.94 4.08
C VAL A 16 -9.96 10.97 3.44
N GLN A 17 -9.85 12.23 3.82
CA GLN A 17 -10.68 13.30 3.30
C GLN A 17 -10.24 13.77 1.90
N ASP A 18 -8.94 13.92 1.69
CA ASP A 18 -8.32 14.32 0.43
C ASP A 18 -7.02 13.55 0.19
N PRO A 19 -7.07 12.41 -0.52
CA PRO A 19 -5.89 11.56 -0.73
C PRO A 19 -4.98 12.06 -1.86
N TYR A 20 -5.44 12.98 -2.71
CA TYR A 20 -4.72 13.34 -3.95
C TYR A 20 -3.36 14.00 -3.68
N PRO A 21 -3.22 14.93 -2.72
CA PRO A 21 -1.92 15.50 -2.37
C PRO A 21 -0.89 14.44 -1.94
N LEU A 22 -1.33 13.42 -1.20
CA LEU A 22 -0.48 12.30 -0.80
C LEU A 22 -0.03 11.49 -2.01
N TYR A 23 -0.96 11.14 -2.90
CA TYR A 23 -0.63 10.38 -4.10
C TYR A 23 0.28 11.16 -5.07
N ASP A 24 0.13 12.48 -5.17
CA ASP A 24 1.02 13.33 -5.95
C ASP A 24 2.46 13.30 -5.41
N GLN A 25 2.62 13.40 -4.09
CA GLN A 25 3.94 13.27 -3.45
C GLN A 25 4.56 11.90 -3.68
N MET A 26 3.77 10.82 -3.56
CA MET A 26 4.24 9.46 -3.83
C MET A 26 4.69 9.31 -5.28
N ARG A 27 3.86 9.72 -6.26
CA ARG A 27 4.17 9.66 -7.68
C ARG A 27 5.43 10.46 -8.05
N ALA A 28 5.66 11.59 -7.39
CA ALA A 28 6.84 12.41 -7.63
C ALA A 28 8.15 11.71 -7.22
N VAL A 29 8.09 10.73 -6.31
CA VAL A 29 9.26 9.97 -5.84
C VAL A 29 9.44 8.66 -6.60
N ALA A 30 8.37 7.86 -6.75
CA ALA A 30 8.40 6.59 -7.48
C ALA A 30 6.98 6.11 -7.84
N PRO A 31 6.82 5.25 -8.85
CA PRO A 31 5.51 4.66 -9.19
C PRO A 31 5.08 3.56 -8.22
N VAL A 32 6.01 2.95 -7.47
CA VAL A 32 5.78 1.84 -6.53
C VAL A 32 6.55 2.09 -5.23
N HIS A 33 5.88 1.94 -4.10
CA HIS A 33 6.45 2.16 -2.76
C HIS A 33 6.21 0.97 -1.87
N ARG A 34 7.25 0.53 -1.14
CA ARG A 34 7.08 -0.42 -0.05
C ARG A 34 6.45 0.28 1.15
N ILE A 35 5.45 -0.34 1.76
CA ILE A 35 4.76 0.22 2.92
C ILE A 35 5.50 -0.17 4.20
N GLY A 36 6.25 0.77 4.77
CA GLY A 36 7.10 0.53 5.96
C GLY A 36 8.07 -0.63 5.74
N ASN A 37 8.20 -1.50 6.75
CA ASN A 37 9.01 -2.72 6.67
C ASN A 37 8.18 -3.97 6.30
N SER A 38 6.97 -3.80 5.78
CA SER A 38 6.04 -4.91 5.48
C SER A 38 6.31 -5.60 4.13
N ALA A 39 5.50 -6.59 3.77
CA ALA A 39 5.47 -7.18 2.43
C ALA A 39 4.45 -6.51 1.48
N PHE A 40 3.78 -5.44 1.92
CA PHE A 40 2.79 -4.71 1.13
C PHE A 40 3.43 -3.57 0.35
N TYR A 41 2.89 -3.31 -0.85
CA TYR A 41 3.35 -2.26 -1.76
C TYR A 41 2.17 -1.41 -2.22
N ALA A 42 2.37 -0.09 -2.27
CA ALA A 42 1.44 0.84 -2.90
C ALA A 42 1.91 1.16 -4.32
N VAL A 43 1.04 0.91 -5.31
CA VAL A 43 1.29 1.21 -6.73
C VAL A 43 0.47 2.45 -7.09
N CYS A 44 1.13 3.56 -7.39
CA CYS A 44 0.48 4.86 -7.63
C CYS A 44 0.77 5.46 -9.01
N GLY A 45 1.67 4.86 -9.80
CA GLY A 45 1.95 5.25 -11.18
C GLY A 45 1.00 4.58 -12.18
N TRP A 46 0.49 5.34 -13.14
CA TRP A 46 -0.50 4.85 -14.12
C TRP A 46 -0.02 3.59 -14.86
N ASP A 47 1.15 3.64 -15.48
CA ASP A 47 1.69 2.52 -16.26
C ASP A 47 1.90 1.27 -15.40
N ALA A 48 2.35 1.45 -14.15
CA ALA A 48 2.57 0.35 -13.22
C ALA A 48 1.25 -0.29 -12.74
N VAL A 49 0.19 0.51 -12.55
CA VAL A 49 -1.15 -0.02 -12.23
C VAL A 49 -1.69 -0.84 -13.41
N MET A 50 -1.56 -0.32 -14.63
CA MET A 50 -2.00 -1.02 -15.83
C MET A 50 -1.23 -2.33 -16.03
N GLU A 51 0.09 -2.30 -15.90
CA GLU A 51 0.94 -3.49 -16.00
C GLU A 51 0.55 -4.57 -14.97
N ALA A 52 0.34 -4.18 -13.71
CA ALA A 52 -0.06 -5.11 -12.67
C ALA A 52 -1.45 -5.72 -12.94
N GLY A 53 -2.39 -4.92 -13.47
CA GLY A 53 -3.73 -5.37 -13.84
C GLY A 53 -3.74 -6.35 -15.03
N GLU A 54 -2.77 -6.27 -15.93
CA GLU A 54 -2.64 -7.17 -17.08
C GLU A 54 -1.89 -8.46 -16.74
N ARG A 55 -1.02 -8.46 -15.73
CA ARG A 55 -0.19 -9.60 -15.31
C ARG A 55 -0.83 -10.43 -14.20
N VAL A 56 -2.07 -10.89 -14.40
CA VAL A 56 -2.84 -11.62 -13.38
C VAL A 56 -2.21 -12.95 -12.93
N ASP A 57 -1.36 -13.55 -13.77
CA ASP A 57 -0.60 -14.75 -13.43
C ASP A 57 0.52 -14.46 -12.40
N ASP A 58 1.05 -13.23 -12.40
CA ASP A 58 2.04 -12.77 -11.43
C ASP A 58 1.39 -12.10 -10.21
N PHE A 59 0.28 -11.39 -10.41
CA PHE A 59 -0.43 -10.63 -9.38
C PHE A 59 -1.87 -11.15 -9.21
N SER A 60 -2.04 -12.15 -8.34
CA SER A 60 -3.34 -12.75 -8.07
C SER A 60 -4.31 -11.79 -7.37
N SER A 61 -5.59 -11.84 -7.75
CA SER A 61 -6.69 -11.15 -7.04
C SER A 61 -7.20 -11.88 -5.80
N ASN A 62 -6.64 -13.04 -5.44
CA ASN A 62 -7.02 -13.73 -4.22
C ASN A 62 -6.55 -12.93 -3.00
N LEU A 63 -7.50 -12.48 -2.18
CA LEU A 63 -7.20 -11.74 -0.97
C LEU A 63 -6.75 -12.71 0.14
N THR A 64 -5.43 -12.90 0.25
CA THR A 64 -4.79 -13.82 1.21
C THR A 64 -4.42 -13.17 2.54
N ALA A 65 -4.24 -11.86 2.58
CA ALA A 65 -3.96 -11.13 3.82
C ALA A 65 -4.45 -9.68 3.75
N THR A 66 -4.84 -9.13 4.88
CA THR A 66 -5.05 -7.69 5.07
C THR A 66 -3.92 -7.08 5.89
N MET A 67 -3.76 -5.77 5.79
CA MET A 67 -2.75 -5.02 6.54
C MET A 67 -3.32 -4.54 7.87
N VAL A 68 -2.62 -4.79 8.98
CA VAL A 68 -2.94 -4.27 10.31
C VAL A 68 -1.89 -3.25 10.73
N TYR A 69 -2.34 -2.06 11.08
CA TYR A 69 -1.53 -0.99 11.67
C TYR A 69 -1.62 -1.06 13.18
N HIS A 70 -0.48 -1.01 13.85
CA HIS A 70 -0.40 -1.01 15.31
C HIS A 70 -0.05 0.37 15.84
N ASP A 71 -0.37 0.61 17.11
CA ASP A 71 -0.11 1.89 17.80
C ASP A 71 1.40 2.22 17.89
N ASP A 72 2.27 1.21 17.81
CA ASP A 72 3.72 1.37 17.78
C ASP A 72 4.27 1.69 16.38
N GLY A 73 3.40 1.86 15.39
CA GLY A 73 3.75 2.16 13.99
C GLY A 73 4.18 0.94 13.18
N THR A 74 4.17 -0.26 13.77
CA THR A 74 4.45 -1.49 13.02
C THR A 74 3.28 -1.88 12.14
N ILE A 75 3.59 -2.67 11.11
CA ILE A 75 2.61 -3.25 10.21
C ILE A 75 2.77 -4.76 10.20
N THR A 76 1.67 -5.48 10.37
CA THR A 76 1.64 -6.93 10.24
C THR A 76 0.57 -7.38 9.26
N PRO A 77 0.79 -8.47 8.53
CA PRO A 77 -0.29 -9.14 7.80
C PRO A 77 -1.26 -9.80 8.78
N PHE A 78 -2.55 -9.72 8.47
CA PHE A 78 -3.59 -10.58 9.02
C PHE A 78 -4.04 -11.54 7.92
N GLU A 79 -3.61 -12.80 8.03
CA GLU A 79 -3.88 -13.84 7.03
C GLU A 79 -5.38 -14.17 6.97
N LEU A 80 -5.92 -14.16 5.76
CA LEU A 80 -7.30 -14.50 5.43
C LEU A 80 -7.35 -15.88 4.80
N GLY A 81 -8.34 -16.68 5.19
CA GLY A 81 -8.50 -18.03 4.65
C GLY A 81 -7.55 -19.07 5.26
N ALA A 82 -6.71 -18.71 6.24
CA ALA A 82 -6.14 -19.66 7.19
C ALA A 82 -7.23 -20.16 8.16
N ALA A 83 -8.28 -20.77 7.60
CA ALA A 83 -9.20 -21.59 8.36
C ALA A 83 -8.39 -22.81 8.85
N ARG A 84 -8.26 -22.93 10.16
CA ARG A 84 -8.26 -24.26 10.78
C ARG A 84 -9.69 -24.66 11.05
#